data_AF-A0A9D0LJI7-F1
#
_entry.id   AF-A0A9D0LJI7-F1
#
_cell.length_a   1.000
_cell.length_b   1.000
_cell.length_c   1.000
_cell.angle_alpha   90.00
_cell.angle_beta   90.00
_cell.angle_gamma   90.00
#
_symmetry.space_group_name_H-M   'P 1'
#
loop_
_entity.id
_entity.type
_entity.pdbx_description
1 polymer ?
#
loop_
_entity_poly.entity_id
_entity_poly.type
_entity_poly.pdbx_seq_one_letter_code
_entity_poly.pdbx_strand_id
1 'polypeptide(L)'
;ALAQIAQEHGILCHVDACVGGFILPFLRKLGYPVPDFDFRVPGVTSISADLHKYGYAAKGTSLILYRDGALRRHQFFVYTDWPGGIYASPAIAGTRPAGTIAAAWAVIRYLGEEGYLALADRVMKTTQKLRAGIEAIEGLKVLGDPDMSLLAIGSEGLDVYEVADEMTLRGWHLDRQHLPPSLHLTVTPAHAEVADAFLADLAEAAQAVRRPSVHRIGHAVTLALAQAITRVLPAGLLSRLTRRFSALLGGKDGGLPRRSAAMYGMMGTLPNRGDIHEVVLDFLDRLTRPERRT
;
A
#
# COMPACT_ATOMS: atom_id res chain seq x y z
N ALA A 1 -6.83 0.17 23.94
CA ALA A 1 -8.05 -0.63 23.66
C ALA A 1 -7.72 -2.03 23.14
N LEU A 2 -7.22 -2.22 21.91
CA LEU A 2 -6.98 -3.56 21.36
C LEU A 2 -6.03 -4.44 22.19
N ALA A 3 -4.89 -3.87 22.62
CA ALA A 3 -3.93 -4.60 23.47
C ALA A 3 -4.52 -5.01 24.83
N GLN A 4 -5.41 -4.20 25.39
CA GLN A 4 -6.13 -4.52 26.63
C GLN A 4 -7.09 -5.70 26.42
N ILE A 5 -7.89 -5.68 25.34
CA ILE A 5 -8.77 -6.81 25.00
C ILE A 5 -7.96 -8.10 24.86
N ALA A 6 -6.82 -8.03 24.17
CA ALA A 6 -5.95 -9.19 24.01
C ALA A 6 -5.43 -9.70 25.36
N GLN A 7 -5.00 -8.79 26.24
CA GLN A 7 -4.54 -9.12 27.58
C GLN A 7 -5.63 -9.76 28.45
N GLU A 8 -6.85 -9.21 28.45
CA GLU A 8 -8.00 -9.72 29.20
C GLU A 8 -8.39 -11.14 28.78
N HIS A 9 -8.20 -11.48 27.51
CA HIS A 9 -8.51 -12.81 26.96
C HIS A 9 -7.31 -13.75 26.94
N GLY A 10 -6.14 -13.33 27.43
CA GLY A 10 -4.92 -14.13 27.40
C GLY A 10 -4.45 -14.48 25.99
N ILE A 11 -4.73 -13.63 24.99
CA ILE A 11 -4.32 -13.82 23.59
C ILE A 11 -3.21 -12.84 23.20
N LEU A 12 -2.50 -13.15 22.11
CA LEU A 12 -1.40 -12.33 21.62
C LEU A 12 -1.92 -11.08 20.90
N CYS A 13 -1.24 -9.95 21.07
CA CYS A 13 -1.49 -8.72 20.33
C CYS A 13 -0.26 -8.35 19.50
N HIS A 14 -0.39 -8.41 18.17
CA HIS A 14 0.61 -7.90 17.25
C HIS A 14 0.27 -6.48 16.86
N VAL A 15 1.25 -5.57 16.91
CA VAL A 15 1.14 -4.23 16.35
C VAL A 15 1.93 -4.18 15.05
N ASP A 16 1.22 -4.06 13.93
CA ASP A 16 1.84 -3.82 12.64
C ASP A 16 2.31 -2.36 12.56
N ALA A 17 3.60 -2.15 12.85
CA ALA A 17 4.28 -0.89 12.66
C ALA A 17 5.26 -0.96 11.49
N CYS A 18 5.03 -1.84 10.49
CA CYS A 18 5.87 -1.96 9.31
C CYS A 18 6.14 -0.60 8.67
N VAL A 19 5.08 0.20 8.52
CA VAL A 19 5.18 1.58 8.01
C VAL A 19 5.56 2.55 9.12
N GLY A 20 4.82 2.58 10.23
CA GLY A 20 4.94 3.62 11.26
C GLY A 20 6.16 3.52 12.19
N GLY A 21 6.81 2.35 12.27
CA GLY A 21 7.79 2.03 13.32
C GLY A 21 9.05 2.90 13.32
N PHE A 22 9.45 3.42 12.15
CA PHE A 22 10.61 4.31 11.99
C PHE A 22 10.23 5.78 11.74
N ILE A 23 8.99 6.17 12.04
CA ILE A 23 8.54 7.57 11.95
C ILE A 23 7.77 8.01 13.19
N LEU A 24 6.81 7.22 13.67
CA LEU A 24 5.95 7.56 14.81
C LEU A 24 6.73 7.90 16.10
N PRO A 25 7.82 7.19 16.48
CA PRO A 25 8.60 7.57 17.67
C PRO A 25 9.25 8.96 17.55
N PHE A 26 9.69 9.33 16.35
CA PHE A 26 10.32 10.61 16.07
C PHE A 26 9.29 11.74 16.01
N LEU A 27 8.10 11.49 15.44
CA LEU A 27 6.99 12.43 15.48
C LEU A 27 6.54 12.73 16.90
N ARG A 28 6.49 11.72 17.79
CA ARG A 28 6.23 11.94 19.21
C ARG A 28 7.25 12.88 19.84
N LYS A 29 8.54 12.68 19.56
CA LYS A 29 9.63 13.54 20.06
C LYS A 29 9.55 14.98 19.54
N LEU A 30 9.02 15.16 18.32
CA LEU A 30 8.75 16.48 17.72
C LEU A 30 7.46 17.15 18.25
N GLY A 31 6.71 16.49 19.15
CA GLY A 31 5.51 17.04 19.77
C GLY A 31 4.19 16.72 19.05
N TYR A 32 4.20 15.88 18.02
CA TYR A 32 2.97 15.42 17.39
C TYR A 32 2.20 14.45 18.30
N PRO A 33 0.85 14.46 18.27
CA PRO A 33 0.03 13.60 19.11
C PRO A 33 0.06 12.15 18.61
N VAL A 34 1.05 11.38 19.07
CA VAL A 34 1.19 9.96 18.73
C VAL A 34 0.83 9.09 19.94
N PRO A 35 -0.28 8.34 19.91
CA PRO A 35 -0.66 7.46 21.01
C PRO A 35 0.40 6.39 21.23
N ASP A 36 0.43 5.81 22.43
CA ASP A 36 1.29 4.67 22.69
C ASP A 36 0.81 3.46 21.87
N PHE A 37 1.75 2.88 21.11
CA PHE A 37 1.51 1.74 20.22
C PHE A 37 2.55 0.63 20.40
N ASP A 38 3.63 0.88 21.14
CA ASP A 38 4.74 -0.06 21.29
C ASP A 38 4.66 -0.86 22.61
N PHE A 39 5.76 -1.49 23.03
CA PHE A 39 5.80 -2.34 24.23
C PHE A 39 5.51 -1.60 25.54
N ARG A 40 5.46 -0.26 25.55
CA ARG A 40 4.96 0.54 26.69
C ARG A 40 3.49 0.26 26.98
N VAL A 41 2.71 -0.18 25.98
CA VAL A 41 1.32 -0.60 26.16
C VAL A 41 1.29 -2.03 26.72
N PRO A 42 0.75 -2.27 27.93
CA PRO A 42 0.50 -3.62 28.42
C PRO A 42 -0.39 -4.41 27.46
N GLY A 43 -0.05 -5.67 27.20
CA GLY A 43 -0.77 -6.54 26.26
C GLY A 43 -0.19 -6.62 24.84
N VAL A 44 0.61 -5.63 24.38
CA VAL A 44 1.31 -5.74 23.08
C VAL A 44 2.38 -6.83 23.14
N THR A 45 2.26 -7.92 22.40
CA THR A 45 3.21 -9.06 22.51
C THR A 45 4.23 -9.11 21.38
N SER A 46 3.97 -8.46 20.24
CA SER A 46 4.94 -8.36 19.14
C SER A 46 4.74 -7.11 18.29
N ILE A 47 5.78 -6.66 17.60
CA ILE A 47 5.79 -5.48 16.72
C ILE A 47 6.61 -5.78 15.48
N SER A 48 6.08 -5.49 14.30
CA SER A 48 6.85 -5.47 13.04
C SER A 48 7.26 -4.02 12.68
N ALA A 49 8.44 -3.83 12.07
CA ALA A 49 8.90 -2.51 11.63
C ALA A 49 9.86 -2.61 10.43
N ASP A 50 9.52 -1.99 9.30
CA ASP A 50 10.32 -2.11 8.08
C ASP A 50 11.43 -1.07 8.02
N LEU A 51 12.67 -1.56 8.09
CA LEU A 51 13.86 -0.74 7.86
C LEU A 51 13.92 -0.19 6.44
N HIS A 52 13.38 -0.93 5.47
CA HIS A 52 13.37 -0.52 4.07
C HIS A 52 12.24 0.46 3.68
N LYS A 53 11.47 0.94 4.67
CA LYS A 53 10.47 2.01 4.54
C LYS A 53 11.05 3.30 5.14
N TYR A 54 10.48 3.80 6.23
CA TYR A 54 10.97 5.00 6.92
C TYR A 54 12.25 4.76 7.73
N GLY A 55 12.77 3.52 7.78
CA GLY A 55 14.15 3.29 8.20
C GLY A 55 15.19 3.72 7.14
N TYR A 56 14.75 3.99 5.90
CA TYR A 56 15.54 4.42 4.75
C TYR A 56 16.64 3.45 4.30
N ALA A 57 16.57 2.20 4.75
CA ALA A 57 17.50 1.15 4.35
C ALA A 57 17.19 0.63 2.93
N ALA A 58 18.16 -0.09 2.35
CA ALA A 58 17.96 -0.83 1.12
C ALA A 58 16.80 -1.85 1.24
N LYS A 59 16.11 -2.12 0.12
CA LYS A 59 15.02 -3.10 0.07
C LYS A 59 15.48 -4.48 0.51
N GLY A 60 14.61 -5.19 1.23
CA GLY A 60 14.88 -6.57 1.69
C GLY A 60 15.28 -6.71 3.17
N THR A 61 15.05 -5.69 4.01
CA THR A 61 15.25 -5.80 5.46
C THR A 61 14.09 -5.21 6.26
N SER A 62 13.64 -5.93 7.28
CA SER A 62 12.60 -5.57 8.24
C SER A 62 12.91 -6.18 9.61
N LEU A 63 12.13 -5.84 10.63
CA LEU A 63 12.23 -6.34 11.99
C LEU A 63 10.91 -6.98 12.41
N ILE A 64 11.01 -8.09 13.14
CA ILE A 64 9.94 -8.61 14.00
C ILE A 64 10.50 -8.65 15.43
N LEU A 65 9.79 -8.01 16.35
CA LEU A 65 10.14 -7.89 17.75
C LEU A 65 9.08 -8.61 18.58
N TYR A 66 9.51 -9.28 19.65
CA TYR A 66 8.63 -9.94 20.61
C TYR A 66 8.86 -9.34 21.99
N ARG A 67 7.81 -9.31 22.81
CA ARG A 67 7.89 -8.82 24.19
C ARG A 67 8.91 -9.60 25.02
N ASP A 68 9.03 -10.91 24.77
CA ASP A 68 9.97 -11.76 25.48
C ASP A 68 10.51 -12.92 24.60
N GLY A 69 11.51 -13.60 25.14
CA GLY A 69 12.15 -14.73 24.48
C GLY A 69 11.29 -15.99 24.44
N ALA A 70 10.32 -16.18 25.34
CA ALA A 70 9.46 -17.35 25.34
C ALA A 70 8.56 -17.34 24.09
N LEU A 71 7.99 -16.19 23.75
CA LEU A 71 7.25 -16.01 22.49
C LEU A 71 8.15 -16.21 21.27
N ARG A 72 9.33 -15.60 21.25
CA ARG A 72 10.25 -15.68 20.10
C ARG A 72 10.70 -17.11 19.79
N ARG A 73 10.77 -18.01 20.78
CA ARG A 73 11.15 -19.41 20.56
C ARG A 73 10.24 -20.14 19.58
N HIS A 74 8.97 -19.75 19.49
CA HIS A 74 8.00 -20.35 18.57
C HIS A 74 8.24 -19.96 17.10
N GLN A 75 9.06 -18.93 16.83
CA GLN A 75 9.44 -18.55 15.45
C GLN A 75 10.54 -19.46 14.88
N PHE A 76 11.38 -20.03 15.74
CA PHE A 76 12.56 -20.75 15.28
C PHE A 76 12.18 -22.08 14.61
N PHE A 77 12.82 -22.35 13.48
CA PHE A 77 12.82 -23.69 12.89
C PHE A 77 14.06 -24.44 13.37
N VAL A 78 13.88 -25.65 13.88
CA VAL A 78 14.97 -26.54 14.29
C VAL A 78 14.68 -27.95 13.80
N TYR A 79 15.64 -28.58 13.13
CA TYR A 79 15.58 -29.97 12.70
C TYR A 79 16.87 -30.69 13.12
N THR A 80 16.74 -31.61 14.07
CA THR A 80 17.87 -32.30 14.71
C THR A 80 18.28 -33.59 14.00
N ASP A 81 17.36 -34.20 13.25
CA ASP A 81 17.56 -35.54 12.67
C ASP A 81 17.93 -35.49 11.18
N TRP A 82 18.36 -34.32 10.69
CA TRP A 82 18.86 -34.18 9.33
C TRP A 82 20.24 -34.84 9.22
N PRO A 83 20.49 -35.74 8.24
CA PRO A 83 21.80 -36.36 8.05
C PRO A 83 22.95 -35.36 7.81
N GLY A 84 22.65 -34.13 7.39
CA GLY A 84 23.61 -33.03 7.25
C GLY A 84 24.02 -32.35 8.55
N GLY A 85 23.51 -32.81 9.70
CA GLY A 85 23.73 -32.22 11.03
C GLY A 85 22.53 -31.42 11.54
N ILE A 86 22.63 -30.89 12.76
CA ILE A 86 21.55 -30.07 13.34
C ILE A 86 21.37 -28.80 12.50
N TYR A 87 20.17 -28.61 11.97
CA TYR A 87 19.79 -27.42 11.22
C TYR A 87 18.90 -26.52 12.08
N ALA A 88 19.21 -25.22 12.13
CA ALA A 88 18.38 -24.23 12.80
C ALA A 88 18.30 -22.94 11.99
N SER A 89 17.12 -22.33 11.94
CA SER A 89 16.91 -21.03 11.32
C SER A 89 16.05 -20.12 12.20
N PRO A 90 16.48 -18.86 12.45
CA PRO A 90 15.70 -17.92 13.22
C PRO A 90 14.55 -17.28 12.42
N ALA A 91 14.48 -17.49 11.10
CA ALA A 91 13.46 -16.94 10.21
C ALA A 91 13.14 -17.92 9.07
N ILE A 92 12.30 -17.52 8.11
CA ILE A 92 11.89 -18.39 6.99
C ILE A 92 13.08 -18.86 6.15
N ALA A 93 13.99 -17.95 5.80
CA ALA A 93 15.12 -18.26 4.92
C ALA A 93 16.28 -18.90 5.68
N GLY A 94 16.95 -19.87 5.05
CA GLY A 94 18.28 -20.34 5.45
C GLY A 94 19.36 -19.33 5.07
N THR A 95 19.86 -19.44 3.83
CA THR A 95 20.77 -18.45 3.24
C THR A 95 20.08 -17.09 3.11
N ARG A 96 20.76 -16.03 3.54
CA ARG A 96 20.21 -14.67 3.59
C ARG A 96 21.19 -13.66 2.96
N PRO A 97 20.69 -12.66 2.22
CA PRO A 97 21.53 -11.61 1.66
C PRO A 97 22.01 -10.66 2.77
N ALA A 98 23.28 -10.77 3.16
CA ALA A 98 23.85 -9.94 4.25
C ALA A 98 23.97 -8.45 3.88
N GLY A 99 24.02 -8.11 2.59
CA GLY A 99 24.21 -6.74 2.12
C GLY A 99 23.09 -5.78 2.56
N THR A 100 21.83 -6.24 2.54
CA THR A 100 20.69 -5.41 2.95
C THR A 100 20.68 -5.17 4.46
N ILE A 101 21.10 -6.17 5.24
CA ILE A 101 21.27 -6.07 6.70
C ILE A 101 22.39 -5.08 7.04
N ALA A 102 23.54 -5.17 6.35
CA ALA A 102 24.66 -4.25 6.53
C ALA A 102 24.29 -2.81 6.15
N ALA A 103 23.57 -2.62 5.04
CA ALA A 103 23.07 -1.32 4.62
C ALA A 103 22.10 -0.72 5.65
N ALA A 104 21.20 -1.53 6.21
CA ALA A 104 20.27 -1.07 7.24
C ALA A 104 21.02 -0.61 8.50
N TRP A 105 22.03 -1.36 8.95
CA TRP A 105 22.89 -0.93 10.05
C TRP A 105 23.60 0.39 9.74
N ALA A 106 24.19 0.50 8.54
CA ALA A 106 24.90 1.71 8.13
C ALA A 106 23.99 2.96 8.13
N VAL A 107 22.77 2.84 7.59
CA VAL A 107 21.80 3.94 7.56
C VAL A 107 21.36 4.36 8.96
N ILE A 108 21.03 3.41 9.84
CA ILE A 108 20.64 3.71 11.24
C ILE A 108 21.78 4.45 11.95
N ARG A 109 23.02 4.02 11.74
CA ARG A 109 24.21 4.65 12.34
C ARG A 109 24.52 6.02 11.76
N TYR A 110 24.33 6.18 10.45
CA TYR A 110 24.58 7.44 9.75
C TYR A 110 23.55 8.51 10.11
N LEU A 111 22.26 8.17 10.07
CA LEU A 111 21.19 9.10 10.40
C LEU A 111 21.20 9.44 11.88
N GLY A 112 21.36 8.44 12.74
CA GLY A 112 21.16 8.60 14.18
C GLY A 112 19.78 9.17 14.50
N GLU A 113 19.59 9.58 15.75
CA GLU A 113 18.31 10.16 16.17
C GLU A 113 18.01 11.49 15.47
N GLU A 114 19.01 12.37 15.35
CA GLU A 114 18.87 13.70 14.75
C GLU A 114 18.44 13.62 13.28
N GLY A 115 19.04 12.73 12.50
CA GLY A 115 18.67 12.52 11.10
C GLY A 115 17.25 11.99 10.95
N TYR A 116 16.83 11.05 11.81
CA TYR A 116 15.45 10.58 11.79
C TYR A 116 14.44 11.65 12.21
N LEU A 117 14.77 12.49 13.20
CA LEU A 117 13.94 13.65 13.59
C LEU A 117 13.80 14.63 12.41
N ALA A 118 14.90 15.00 11.77
CA ALA A 118 14.88 15.92 10.64
C ALA A 118 14.05 15.39 9.46
N LEU A 119 14.19 14.09 9.13
CA LEU A 119 13.42 13.47 8.06
C LEU A 119 11.93 13.34 8.42
N ALA A 120 11.61 13.00 9.67
CA ALA A 120 10.23 12.89 10.13
C ALA A 120 9.51 14.26 10.11
N ASP A 121 10.17 15.33 10.55
CA ASP A 121 9.66 16.71 10.48
C ASP A 121 9.40 17.14 9.02
N ARG A 122 10.38 16.91 8.14
CA ARG A 122 10.24 17.20 6.70
C ARG A 122 9.07 16.44 6.08
N VAL A 123 8.91 15.16 6.39
CA VAL A 123 7.79 14.34 5.92
C VAL A 123 6.47 14.91 6.42
N MET A 124 6.32 15.21 7.72
CA MET A 124 5.04 15.69 8.26
C MET A 124 4.65 17.06 7.76
N LYS A 125 5.60 18.01 7.64
CA LYS A 125 5.34 19.31 7.00
C LYS A 125 4.85 19.15 5.57
N THR A 126 5.47 18.23 4.82
CA THR A 126 5.05 17.91 3.45
C THR A 126 3.66 17.27 3.42
N THR A 127 3.37 16.34 4.33
CA THR A 127 2.06 15.70 4.47
C THR A 127 0.96 16.71 4.77
N GLN A 128 1.19 17.64 5.72
CA GLN A 128 0.24 18.69 6.06
C GLN A 128 -0.03 19.62 4.87
N LYS A 129 1.01 20.04 4.16
CA LYS A 129 0.90 20.84 2.94
C LYS A 129 0.07 20.11 1.86
N LEU A 130 0.39 18.85 1.59
CA LEU A 130 -0.33 18.03 0.62
C LEU A 130 -1.79 17.85 1.02
N ARG A 131 -2.07 17.53 2.29
CA ARG A 131 -3.44 17.39 2.81
C ARG A 131 -4.25 18.67 2.60
N ALA A 132 -3.73 19.81 3.05
CA ALA A 132 -4.41 21.10 2.90
C ALA A 132 -4.64 21.45 1.42
N GLY A 133 -3.66 21.18 0.55
CA GLY A 133 -3.78 21.39 -0.88
C GLY A 133 -4.82 20.48 -1.54
N ILE A 134 -4.87 19.20 -1.16
CA ILE A 134 -5.86 18.23 -1.66
C ILE A 134 -7.27 18.64 -1.22
N GLU A 135 -7.46 19.01 0.05
CA GLU A 135 -8.76 19.42 0.61
C GLU A 135 -9.24 20.77 0.03
N ALA A 136 -8.33 21.60 -0.50
CA ALA A 136 -8.68 22.84 -1.21
C ALA A 136 -9.15 22.60 -2.67
N ILE A 137 -8.93 21.41 -3.24
CA ILE A 137 -9.37 21.09 -4.60
C ILE A 137 -10.82 20.63 -4.55
N GLU A 138 -11.70 21.40 -5.18
CA GLU A 138 -13.13 21.12 -5.18
C GLU A 138 -13.46 19.71 -5.71
N GLY A 139 -14.23 18.94 -4.95
CA GLY A 139 -14.62 17.57 -5.28
C GLY A 139 -13.62 16.50 -4.83
N LEU A 140 -12.45 16.86 -4.30
CA LEU A 140 -11.51 15.94 -3.65
C LEU A 140 -11.57 16.07 -2.14
N LYS A 141 -11.18 14.99 -1.44
CA LYS A 141 -11.05 14.98 0.02
C LYS A 141 -9.98 13.99 0.47
N VAL A 142 -9.41 14.20 1.65
CA VAL A 142 -8.65 13.16 2.34
C VAL A 142 -9.61 12.29 3.15
N LEU A 143 -9.47 10.97 3.04
CA LEU A 143 -10.28 10.02 3.80
C LEU A 143 -9.69 9.82 5.20
N GLY A 144 -10.50 10.10 6.22
CA GLY A 144 -10.10 10.01 7.62
C GLY A 144 -9.22 11.18 8.08
N ASP A 145 -8.57 10.99 9.23
CA ASP A 145 -7.66 11.96 9.83
C ASP A 145 -6.32 11.26 10.12
N PRO A 146 -5.45 11.10 9.12
CA PRO A 146 -4.24 10.31 9.28
C PRO A 146 -3.23 10.99 10.21
N ASP A 147 -2.80 10.27 11.24
CA ASP A 147 -1.79 10.74 12.22
C ASP A 147 -0.39 10.93 11.62
N MET A 148 -0.15 10.42 10.40
CA MET A 148 1.16 10.35 9.78
C MET A 148 1.10 10.53 8.25
N SER A 149 2.17 10.11 7.59
CA SER A 149 2.52 10.40 6.20
C SER A 149 1.75 9.63 5.11
N LEU A 150 0.64 8.97 5.44
CA LEU A 150 -0.17 8.23 4.47
C LEU A 150 -1.47 8.98 4.22
N LEU A 151 -1.70 9.39 2.98
CA LEU A 151 -2.95 10.03 2.56
C LEU A 151 -3.73 9.08 1.66
N ALA A 152 -5.05 9.05 1.84
CA ALA A 152 -5.99 8.42 0.92
C ALA A 152 -6.88 9.52 0.34
N ILE A 153 -6.75 9.76 -0.97
CA ILE A 153 -7.49 10.80 -1.69
C ILE A 153 -8.79 10.18 -2.20
N GLY A 154 -9.89 10.58 -1.59
CA GLY A 154 -11.24 10.30 -2.04
C GLY A 154 -11.82 11.45 -2.84
N SER A 155 -13.08 11.30 -3.24
CA SER A 155 -13.82 12.31 -3.99
C SER A 155 -15.30 12.29 -3.63
N GLU A 156 -15.94 13.44 -3.77
CA GLU A 156 -17.38 13.60 -3.80
C GLU A 156 -17.77 14.22 -5.16
N GLY A 157 -18.24 13.38 -6.08
CA GLY A 157 -18.72 13.82 -7.40
C GLY A 157 -17.77 13.59 -8.58
N LEU A 158 -16.52 13.17 -8.33
CA LEU A 158 -15.57 12.73 -9.37
C LEU A 158 -15.25 11.23 -9.24
N ASP A 159 -15.00 10.56 -10.35
CA ASP A 159 -14.36 9.24 -10.35
C ASP A 159 -12.86 9.40 -10.07
N VAL A 160 -12.43 8.99 -8.88
CA VAL A 160 -11.02 9.08 -8.46
C VAL A 160 -10.07 8.30 -9.36
N TYR A 161 -10.54 7.24 -10.03
CA TYR A 161 -9.67 6.48 -10.92
C TYR A 161 -9.45 7.21 -12.24
N GLU A 162 -10.44 7.98 -12.72
CA GLU A 162 -10.24 8.89 -13.85
C GLU A 162 -9.27 10.02 -13.50
N VAL A 163 -9.34 10.55 -12.27
CA VAL A 163 -8.35 11.52 -11.76
C VAL A 163 -6.94 10.90 -11.78
N ALA A 164 -6.80 9.65 -11.34
CA ALA A 164 -5.51 8.94 -11.40
C ALA A 164 -5.01 8.70 -12.82
N ASP A 165 -5.89 8.46 -13.78
CA ASP A 165 -5.53 8.33 -15.19
C ASP A 165 -5.01 9.66 -15.77
N GLU A 166 -5.65 10.79 -15.46
CA GLU A 166 -5.15 12.12 -15.85
C GLU A 166 -3.81 12.44 -15.18
N MET A 167 -3.64 12.05 -13.90
CA MET A 167 -2.35 12.16 -13.19
C MET A 167 -1.26 11.29 -13.84
N THR A 168 -1.59 10.07 -14.28
CA THR A 168 -0.66 9.16 -14.95
C THR A 168 -0.17 9.73 -16.28
N LEU A 169 -1.04 10.42 -17.05
CA LEU A 169 -0.64 11.11 -18.28
C LEU A 169 0.38 12.24 -18.04
N ARG A 170 0.40 12.79 -16.83
CA ARG A 170 1.35 13.82 -16.37
C ARG A 170 2.59 13.24 -15.69
N GLY A 171 2.71 11.90 -15.65
CA GLY A 171 3.86 11.19 -15.07
C GLY A 171 3.70 10.81 -13.60
N TRP A 172 2.56 11.12 -12.97
CA TRP A 172 2.28 10.79 -11.58
C TRP A 172 1.65 9.41 -11.44
N HIS A 173 2.25 8.55 -10.63
CA HIS A 173 1.77 7.20 -10.40
C HIS A 173 1.24 7.09 -8.96
N LEU A 174 -0.07 6.92 -8.84
CA LEU A 174 -0.76 6.77 -7.56
C LEU A 174 -1.34 5.35 -7.46
N ASP A 175 -1.22 4.72 -6.29
CA ASP A 175 -1.84 3.42 -6.09
C ASP A 175 -3.35 3.60 -5.97
N ARG A 176 -4.11 2.84 -6.77
CA ARG A 176 -5.57 2.89 -6.79
C ARG A 176 -6.10 1.89 -5.77
N GLN A 177 -6.81 2.38 -4.77
CA GLN A 177 -7.43 1.61 -3.70
C GLN A 177 -8.93 1.45 -3.93
N HIS A 178 -9.50 0.40 -3.35
CA HIS A 178 -10.93 0.14 -3.35
C HIS A 178 -11.47 0.05 -1.91
N LEU A 179 -12.81 0.12 -1.76
CA LEU A 179 -13.53 -0.04 -0.49
C LEU A 179 -13.13 0.98 0.60
N PRO A 180 -13.33 2.29 0.38
CA PRO A 180 -13.95 2.93 -0.79
C PRO A 180 -12.95 3.25 -1.91
N PRO A 181 -13.43 3.56 -3.14
CA PRO A 181 -12.57 4.08 -4.20
C PRO A 181 -11.74 5.26 -3.71
N SER A 182 -10.42 5.14 -3.81
CA SER A 182 -9.48 6.19 -3.38
C SER A 182 -8.11 6.03 -4.03
N LEU A 183 -7.28 7.06 -3.94
CA LEU A 183 -5.89 7.05 -4.39
C LEU A 183 -4.96 7.15 -3.18
N HIS A 184 -4.02 6.24 -3.08
CA HIS A 184 -3.05 6.22 -2.00
C HIS A 184 -1.84 7.08 -2.32
N LEU A 185 -1.36 7.82 -1.32
CA LEU A 185 -0.11 8.56 -1.38
C LEU A 185 0.69 8.31 -0.10
N THR A 186 1.84 7.64 -0.25
CA THR A 186 2.85 7.52 0.80
C THR A 186 3.83 8.70 0.70
N VAL A 187 3.83 9.61 1.67
CA VAL A 187 4.68 10.80 1.65
C VAL A 187 6.10 10.47 2.16
N THR A 188 7.11 10.66 1.30
CA THR A 188 8.53 10.50 1.64
C THR A 188 9.24 11.86 1.62
N PRO A 189 10.47 11.97 2.14
CA PRO A 189 11.22 13.23 2.12
C PRO A 189 11.37 13.84 0.72
N ALA A 190 11.46 13.00 -0.33
CA ALA A 190 11.60 13.45 -1.71
C ALA A 190 10.39 14.25 -2.21
N HIS A 191 9.19 13.98 -1.69
CA HIS A 191 7.98 14.69 -2.11
C HIS A 191 7.95 16.16 -1.71
N ALA A 192 8.79 16.58 -0.75
CA ALA A 192 8.90 17.99 -0.36
C ALA A 192 9.29 18.88 -1.55
N GLU A 193 10.10 18.35 -2.48
CA GLU A 193 10.59 19.10 -3.65
C GLU A 193 9.55 19.25 -4.75
N VAL A 194 8.50 18.42 -4.74
CA VAL A 194 7.54 18.32 -5.84
C VAL A 194 6.08 18.49 -5.40
N ALA A 195 5.85 18.83 -4.13
CA ALA A 195 4.51 18.95 -3.57
C ALA A 195 3.66 20.01 -4.29
N ASP A 196 4.24 21.14 -4.67
CA ASP A 196 3.51 22.20 -5.38
C ASP A 196 3.13 21.76 -6.80
N ALA A 197 4.08 21.15 -7.52
CA ALA A 197 3.83 20.63 -8.86
C ALA A 197 2.75 19.53 -8.83
N PHE A 198 2.82 18.63 -7.85
CA PHE A 198 1.81 17.60 -7.65
C PHE A 198 0.41 18.19 -7.42
N LEU A 199 0.29 19.20 -6.55
CA LEU A 199 -1.00 19.83 -6.25
C LEU A 199 -1.58 20.59 -7.44
N ALA A 200 -0.73 21.27 -8.22
CA ALA A 200 -1.14 21.93 -9.46
C ALA A 200 -1.68 20.92 -10.48
N ASP A 201 -0.93 19.84 -10.73
CA ASP A 201 -1.35 18.78 -11.65
C ASP A 201 -2.62 18.06 -11.16
N LEU A 202 -2.75 17.84 -9.85
CA LEU A 202 -3.95 17.22 -9.26
C LEU A 202 -5.18 18.10 -9.44
N ALA A 203 -5.05 19.41 -9.27
CA ALA A 203 -6.12 20.35 -9.50
C ALA A 203 -6.55 20.37 -10.98
N GLU A 204 -5.59 20.37 -11.91
CA GLU A 204 -5.86 20.28 -13.34
C GLU A 204 -6.50 18.94 -13.73
N ALA A 205 -6.05 17.83 -13.14
CA ALA A 205 -6.63 16.50 -13.34
C ALA A 205 -8.09 16.46 -12.86
N ALA A 206 -8.38 16.98 -11.67
CA ALA A 206 -9.75 17.08 -11.14
C ALA A 206 -10.65 17.94 -12.05
N GLN A 207 -10.15 19.07 -12.54
CA GLN A 207 -10.87 19.90 -13.50
C GLN A 207 -11.11 19.20 -14.84
N ALA A 208 -10.12 18.45 -15.34
CA ALA A 208 -10.27 17.67 -16.57
C ALA A 208 -11.41 16.66 -16.40
N VAL A 209 -11.47 15.95 -15.28
CA VAL A 209 -12.51 14.95 -14.97
C VAL A 209 -13.92 15.57 -14.84
N ARG A 210 -14.04 16.86 -14.54
CA ARG A 210 -15.34 17.56 -14.53
C ARG A 210 -15.90 17.85 -15.92
N ARG A 211 -15.04 18.05 -16.93
CA ARG A 211 -15.47 18.42 -18.29
C ARG A 211 -16.05 17.20 -19.01
N PRO A 212 -17.25 17.25 -19.60
CA PRO A 212 -17.80 16.14 -20.37
C PRO A 212 -16.85 15.75 -21.51
N SER A 213 -16.57 14.46 -21.68
CA SER A 213 -15.81 13.96 -22.83
C SER A 213 -16.49 12.74 -23.44
N VAL A 214 -16.41 12.61 -24.76
CA VAL A 214 -17.02 11.49 -25.52
C VAL A 214 -16.51 10.14 -25.02
N HIS A 215 -15.21 10.07 -24.70
CA HIS A 215 -14.59 8.89 -24.09
C HIS A 215 -15.27 8.53 -22.75
N ARG A 216 -15.54 9.51 -21.89
CA ARG A 216 -16.15 9.27 -20.56
C ARG A 216 -17.63 8.93 -20.60
N ILE A 217 -18.38 9.46 -21.57
CA ILE A 217 -19.76 9.00 -21.82
C ILE A 217 -19.76 7.51 -22.17
N GLY A 218 -18.82 7.06 -23.02
CA GLY A 218 -18.62 5.65 -23.31
C GLY A 218 -18.27 4.81 -22.07
N HIS A 219 -17.39 5.32 -21.18
CA HIS A 219 -17.04 4.66 -19.92
C HIS A 219 -18.21 4.55 -18.95
N ALA A 220 -18.96 5.62 -18.73
CA ALA A 220 -20.15 5.61 -17.86
C ALA A 220 -21.20 4.61 -18.36
N VAL A 221 -21.43 4.55 -19.68
CA VAL A 221 -22.31 3.55 -20.30
C VAL A 221 -21.76 2.14 -20.08
N THR A 222 -20.46 1.93 -20.26
CA THR A 222 -19.82 0.61 -20.07
C THR A 222 -19.92 0.14 -18.62
N LEU A 223 -19.69 1.03 -17.65
CA LEU A 223 -19.77 0.72 -16.23
C LEU A 223 -21.20 0.43 -15.80
N ALA A 224 -22.17 1.21 -16.28
CA ALA A 224 -23.60 0.96 -16.04
C ALA A 224 -24.04 -0.39 -16.64
N LEU A 225 -23.55 -0.74 -17.83
CA LEU A 225 -23.80 -2.05 -18.44
C LEU A 225 -23.17 -3.17 -17.59
N ALA A 226 -21.93 -3.01 -17.15
CA ALA A 226 -21.23 -3.98 -16.32
C ALA A 226 -21.97 -4.20 -14.98
N GLN A 227 -22.38 -3.12 -14.31
CA GLN A 227 -23.16 -3.19 -13.07
C GLN A 227 -24.53 -3.86 -13.29
N ALA A 228 -25.23 -3.54 -14.38
CA ALA A 228 -26.49 -4.19 -14.73
C ALA A 228 -26.29 -5.70 -15.01
N ILE A 229 -25.23 -6.06 -15.73
CA ILE A 229 -24.87 -7.44 -16.03
C ILE A 229 -24.52 -8.22 -14.74
N THR A 230 -23.78 -7.61 -13.81
CA THR A 230 -23.45 -8.26 -12.51
C THR A 230 -24.67 -8.50 -11.63
N ARG A 231 -25.73 -7.71 -11.76
CA ARG A 231 -27.00 -7.89 -11.01
C ARG A 231 -27.90 -8.98 -11.60
N VAL A 232 -27.75 -9.27 -12.89
CA VAL A 232 -28.66 -10.17 -13.63
C VAL A 232 -28.04 -11.55 -13.90
N LEU A 233 -26.71 -11.67 -13.99
CA LEU A 233 -26.06 -12.94 -14.32
C LEU A 233 -25.73 -13.81 -13.10
N PRO A 234 -25.98 -15.13 -13.16
CA PRO A 234 -25.48 -16.09 -12.16
C PRO A 234 -23.96 -16.07 -12.09
N ALA A 235 -23.39 -16.15 -10.88
CA ALA A 235 -21.95 -16.00 -10.60
C ALA A 235 -21.03 -16.89 -11.47
N GLY A 236 -21.49 -18.09 -11.85
CA GLY A 236 -20.72 -19.02 -12.69
C GLY A 236 -20.55 -18.59 -14.17
N LEU A 237 -21.42 -17.71 -14.69
CA LEU A 237 -21.29 -17.18 -16.05
C LEU A 237 -20.36 -15.95 -16.09
N LEU A 238 -20.39 -15.16 -15.01
CA LEU A 238 -19.57 -13.95 -14.85
C LEU A 238 -18.07 -14.29 -14.87
N SER A 239 -17.67 -15.37 -14.17
CA SER A 239 -16.27 -15.84 -14.11
C SER A 239 -15.69 -16.32 -15.45
N ARG A 240 -16.55 -16.75 -16.40
CA ARG A 240 -16.12 -17.09 -17.78
C ARG A 240 -15.97 -15.85 -18.66
N LEU A 241 -16.77 -14.82 -18.41
CA LEU A 241 -16.77 -13.57 -19.16
C LEU A 241 -15.58 -12.69 -18.73
N THR A 242 -15.28 -12.60 -17.43
CA THR A 242 -14.11 -11.90 -16.88
C THR A 242 -12.79 -12.52 -17.36
N ARG A 243 -12.72 -13.85 -17.50
CA ARG A 243 -11.54 -14.56 -18.03
C ARG A 243 -11.23 -14.21 -19.48
N ARG A 244 -12.26 -14.05 -20.32
CA ARG A 244 -12.10 -13.57 -21.72
C ARG A 244 -11.74 -12.09 -21.78
N PHE A 245 -12.29 -11.26 -20.88
CA PHE A 245 -11.96 -9.83 -20.81
C PHE A 245 -10.53 -9.56 -20.31
N SER A 246 -10.04 -10.35 -19.36
CA SER A 246 -8.66 -10.29 -18.86
C SER A 246 -7.62 -10.69 -19.93
N ALA A 247 -8.03 -11.48 -20.93
CA ALA A 247 -7.21 -11.75 -22.12
C ALA A 247 -7.20 -10.57 -23.11
N LEU A 248 -8.18 -9.67 -23.05
CA LEU A 248 -8.31 -8.51 -23.93
C LEU A 248 -7.71 -7.22 -23.32
N LEU A 249 -7.75 -7.09 -21.98
CA LEU A 249 -7.20 -5.96 -21.22
C LEU A 249 -5.68 -6.04 -21.02
N GLY A 250 -5.10 -7.24 -21.11
CA GLY A 250 -3.65 -7.41 -21.24
C GLY A 250 -3.25 -7.04 -22.65
N GLY A 251 -2.82 -5.79 -22.85
CA GLY A 251 -2.39 -5.28 -24.16
C GLY A 251 -1.40 -6.22 -24.86
N LYS A 252 -1.38 -6.16 -26.20
CA LYS A 252 -0.56 -7.03 -27.06
C LYS A 252 0.95 -7.05 -26.72
N ASP A 253 1.44 -6.08 -25.94
CA ASP A 253 2.85 -5.91 -25.59
C ASP A 253 3.18 -6.13 -24.10
N GLY A 254 2.26 -6.72 -23.31
CA GLY A 254 2.52 -7.04 -21.89
C GLY A 254 2.64 -5.84 -20.94
N GLY A 255 2.55 -4.60 -21.45
CA GLY A 255 2.51 -3.37 -20.67
C GLY A 255 1.12 -3.09 -20.06
N LEU A 256 1.10 -2.50 -18.86
CA LEU A 256 -0.13 -1.98 -18.25
C LEU A 256 -0.71 -0.85 -19.12
N PRO A 257 -2.05 -0.78 -19.32
CA PRO A 257 -2.66 0.29 -20.09
C PRO A 257 -2.47 1.65 -19.40
N ARG A 258 -2.18 2.70 -20.19
CA ARG A 258 -1.99 4.08 -19.68
C ARG A 258 -3.22 4.66 -18.97
N ARG A 259 -4.41 4.14 -19.29
CA ARG A 259 -5.67 4.45 -18.61
C ARG A 259 -6.25 3.15 -18.06
N SER A 260 -6.49 3.13 -16.75
CA SER A 260 -6.91 1.92 -16.03
C SER A 260 -8.19 2.13 -15.21
N ALA A 261 -8.82 3.31 -15.28
CA ALA A 261 -9.98 3.65 -14.46
C ALA A 261 -11.11 2.62 -14.55
N ALA A 262 -11.51 2.22 -15.77
CA ALA A 262 -12.55 1.21 -15.98
C ALA A 262 -12.21 -0.14 -15.34
N MET A 263 -10.94 -0.56 -15.38
CA MET A 263 -10.51 -1.82 -14.78
C MET A 263 -10.69 -1.78 -13.26
N TYR A 264 -10.23 -0.72 -12.61
CA TYR A 264 -10.37 -0.55 -11.16
C TYR A 264 -11.82 -0.33 -10.73
N GLY A 265 -12.60 0.42 -11.50
CA GLY A 265 -14.04 0.59 -11.30
C GLY A 265 -14.79 -0.74 -11.35
N MET A 266 -14.52 -1.58 -12.36
CA MET A 266 -15.10 -2.91 -12.46
C MET A 266 -14.67 -3.81 -11.29
N MET A 267 -13.37 -3.87 -10.97
CA MET A 267 -12.87 -4.66 -9.83
C MET A 267 -13.54 -4.26 -8.52
N GLY A 268 -13.77 -2.96 -8.29
CA GLY A 268 -14.47 -2.47 -7.11
C GLY A 268 -15.96 -2.84 -7.04
N THR A 269 -16.60 -3.20 -8.16
CA THR A 269 -18.02 -3.58 -8.23
C THR A 269 -18.28 -5.08 -8.15
N LEU A 270 -17.24 -5.92 -8.26
CA LEU A 270 -17.42 -7.37 -8.26
C LEU A 270 -17.83 -7.86 -6.85
N PRO A 271 -18.98 -8.54 -6.71
CA PRO A 271 -19.51 -8.92 -5.41
C PRO A 271 -18.76 -10.10 -4.76
N ASN A 272 -17.96 -10.86 -5.53
CA ASN A 272 -17.30 -12.07 -5.05
C ASN A 272 -15.77 -11.98 -5.20
N ARG A 273 -15.05 -12.06 -4.08
CA ARG A 273 -13.59 -11.87 -4.02
C ARG A 273 -12.79 -12.97 -4.75
N GLY A 274 -13.40 -14.14 -4.97
CA GLY A 274 -12.77 -15.26 -5.69
C GLY A 274 -12.45 -14.92 -7.15
N ASP A 275 -13.28 -14.12 -7.83
CA ASP A 275 -13.05 -13.78 -9.24
C ASP A 275 -11.88 -12.81 -9.43
N ILE A 276 -11.65 -11.89 -8.47
CA ILE A 276 -10.49 -10.99 -8.48
C ILE A 276 -9.21 -11.76 -8.22
N HIS A 277 -9.25 -12.72 -7.29
CA HIS A 277 -8.11 -13.58 -6.97
C HIS A 277 -7.59 -14.32 -8.20
N GLU A 278 -8.48 -15.00 -8.94
CA GLU A 278 -8.09 -15.73 -10.16
C GLU A 278 -7.55 -14.81 -11.25
N VAL A 279 -8.10 -13.61 -11.41
CA VAL A 279 -7.58 -12.63 -12.39
C VAL A 279 -6.15 -12.19 -12.04
N VAL A 280 -5.87 -11.94 -10.76
CA VAL A 280 -4.52 -11.58 -10.30
C VAL A 280 -3.55 -12.75 -10.46
N LEU A 281 -3.99 -13.97 -10.12
CA LEU A 281 -3.18 -15.17 -10.32
C LEU A 281 -2.83 -15.39 -11.80
N ASP A 282 -3.83 -15.31 -12.70
CA ASP A 282 -3.62 -15.46 -14.14
C ASP A 282 -2.64 -14.41 -14.69
N PHE A 283 -2.70 -13.17 -14.17
CA PHE A 283 -1.77 -12.11 -14.55
C PHE A 283 -0.34 -12.41 -14.08
N LEU A 284 -0.16 -12.82 -12.82
CA LEU A 284 1.15 -13.19 -12.29
C LEU A 284 1.75 -14.41 -12.99
N ASP A 285 0.92 -15.40 -13.32
CA ASP A 285 1.32 -16.57 -14.10
C ASP A 285 1.82 -16.12 -15.49
N ARG A 286 1.11 -15.22 -16.17
CA ARG A 286 1.57 -14.68 -17.46
C ARG A 286 2.90 -13.94 -17.38
N LEU A 287 3.14 -13.14 -16.34
CA LEU A 287 4.41 -12.42 -16.15
C LEU A 287 5.60 -13.36 -15.93
N THR A 288 5.36 -14.56 -15.43
CA THR A 288 6.39 -15.53 -15.07
C THR A 288 6.45 -16.72 -16.03
N ARG A 289 5.53 -16.80 -17.01
CA ARG A 289 5.56 -17.80 -18.06
C ARG A 289 6.82 -17.64 -18.90
N PRO A 290 7.66 -18.69 -19.01
CA PRO A 290 8.79 -18.64 -19.92
C PRO A 290 8.27 -18.48 -21.35
N GLU A 291 8.80 -17.50 -22.08
CA GLU A 291 8.51 -17.35 -23.50
C GLU A 291 8.95 -18.62 -24.21
N ARG A 292 7.99 -19.35 -24.79
CA ARG A 292 8.31 -20.43 -25.72
C ARG A 292 8.87 -19.78 -26.98
N ARG A 293 10.19 -19.75 -27.10
CA ARG A 293 10.85 -19.55 -28.39
C ARG A 293 10.50 -20.76 -29.27
N THR A 294 9.57 -20.56 -30.20
CA THR A 294 9.38 -21.42 -31.38
C THR A 294 10.38 -21.05 -32.45
#